data_AF-A0A2D9TEB1-F1
#
_entry.id   AF-A0A2D9TEB1-F1
#
_cell.length_a   1.000
_cell.length_b   1.000
_cell.length_c   1.000
_cell.angle_alpha   90.00
_cell.angle_beta   90.00
_cell.angle_gamma   90.00
#
_symmetry.space_group_name_H-M   'P 1'
#
loop_
_entity.id
_entity.type
_entity.pdbx_description
1 polymer ?
#
loop_
_entity_poly.entity_id
_entity_poly.type
_entity_poly.pdbx_seq_one_letter_code
_entity_poly.pdbx_strand_id
1 'polypeptide(L)'
;MMATKKATKTARKTAKSKATKADASGAKKATSSSKATAKATKKAPAKKKSSAKKTAKAASKTTKKTDGASEAPPKTGGGSAGEAARIMAEETPASLVTEQVELMLDSRRTVATKAARVVHEIVNEKPELLVSHVEKFARALTAKPKRVVQTAGDALPAIAKISPARVAKHLATLKDAFEPTLADGKDGLVRTFANLCTASVAYQKRLEPILTHALEGANGKTLLRWSEIVLPALKGEPHARARAVVEDRLDRIPRSIAQQIATNLGFKLRVRYR
;
A
#
# COMPACT_ATOMS: atom_id res chain seq x y z
N MET A 1 -10.65 -56.29 6.44
CA MET A 1 -9.27 -56.80 6.39
C MET A 1 -9.06 -57.50 5.05
N MET A 2 -7.82 -57.43 4.54
CA MET A 2 -7.27 -58.03 3.32
C MET A 2 -7.45 -57.27 1.99
N ALA A 3 -6.33 -56.67 1.60
CA ALA A 3 -6.00 -56.10 0.31
C ALA A 3 -5.40 -57.15 -0.64
N THR A 4 -5.43 -56.91 -1.95
CA THR A 4 -4.33 -57.05 -2.95
C THR A 4 -4.92 -56.91 -4.37
N LYS A 5 -4.63 -55.83 -5.12
CA LYS A 5 -3.52 -55.57 -6.06
C LYS A 5 -3.38 -56.54 -7.27
N LYS A 6 -3.62 -56.02 -8.48
CA LYS A 6 -2.86 -56.22 -9.76
C LYS A 6 -3.48 -55.29 -10.83
N ALA A 7 -2.80 -54.27 -11.37
CA ALA A 7 -1.64 -54.20 -12.28
C ALA A 7 -2.01 -54.15 -13.80
N THR A 8 -1.99 -52.91 -14.35
CA THR A 8 -1.38 -52.44 -15.62
C THR A 8 -1.47 -53.22 -16.94
N LYS A 9 -1.99 -52.56 -18.01
CA LYS A 9 -1.44 -52.58 -19.40
C LYS A 9 -2.07 -51.45 -20.26
N THR A 10 -1.34 -50.38 -20.58
CA THR A 10 -0.70 -50.06 -21.89
C THR A 10 -1.65 -49.80 -23.07
N ALA A 11 -1.69 -48.55 -23.57
CA ALA A 11 -1.75 -48.26 -25.01
C ALA A 11 -1.35 -46.81 -25.32
N ARG A 12 -0.44 -46.68 -26.28
CA ARG A 12 0.25 -45.49 -26.80
C ARG A 12 -0.22 -45.30 -28.24
N LYS A 13 -0.60 -44.07 -28.64
CA LYS A 13 -0.67 -43.61 -30.05
C LYS A 13 -0.75 -42.07 -30.03
N THR A 14 0.33 -41.32 -30.24
CA THR A 14 0.88 -40.83 -31.53
C THR A 14 -0.16 -40.39 -32.55
N ALA A 15 -0.27 -39.07 -32.76
CA ALA A 15 -0.47 -38.47 -34.09
C ALA A 15 0.12 -37.05 -34.10
N LYS A 16 0.93 -36.82 -35.13
CA LYS A 16 1.76 -35.65 -35.44
C LYS A 16 1.27 -35.16 -36.80
N SER A 17 1.01 -33.86 -36.97
CA SER A 17 1.00 -33.10 -38.25
C SER A 17 0.30 -31.75 -37.99
N LYS A 18 0.57 -30.62 -38.62
CA LYS A 18 1.57 -30.19 -39.61
C LYS A 18 1.56 -28.65 -39.56
N ALA A 19 2.71 -28.04 -39.82
CA ALA A 19 2.85 -26.61 -40.03
C ALA A 19 2.22 -26.15 -41.37
N THR A 20 1.78 -24.89 -41.42
CA THR A 20 1.87 -24.05 -42.62
C THR A 20 2.22 -22.63 -42.21
N LYS A 21 3.30 -22.16 -42.82
CA LYS A 21 3.92 -20.83 -42.76
C LYS A 21 3.82 -20.29 -44.19
N ALA A 22 3.36 -19.06 -44.37
CA ALA A 22 3.61 -18.20 -45.53
C ALA A 22 2.76 -16.92 -45.37
N ASP A 23 3.04 -15.80 -46.00
CA ASP A 23 4.27 -15.01 -46.17
C ASP A 23 3.77 -13.66 -46.72
N ALA A 24 4.63 -12.64 -46.67
CA ALA A 24 4.61 -11.43 -47.51
C ALA A 24 3.46 -10.41 -47.30
N SER A 25 3.60 -9.12 -47.62
CA SER A 25 4.69 -8.16 -47.81
C SER A 25 4.02 -6.85 -48.28
N GLY A 26 4.64 -5.68 -48.07
CA GLY A 26 4.25 -4.40 -48.71
C GLY A 26 4.21 -3.26 -47.69
N ALA A 27 5.20 -2.39 -47.50
CA ALA A 27 6.13 -1.63 -48.36
C ALA A 27 5.55 -0.34 -48.99
N LYS A 28 6.29 0.76 -48.71
CA LYS A 28 6.38 2.11 -49.34
C LYS A 28 5.46 3.23 -48.78
N LYS A 29 6.04 4.31 -48.20
CA LYS A 29 6.68 5.54 -48.80
C LYS A 29 5.56 6.51 -49.26
N ALA A 30 5.52 7.83 -49.02
CA ALA A 30 6.56 8.84 -48.84
C ALA A 30 5.95 10.18 -48.31
N THR A 31 6.81 11.06 -47.75
CA THR A 31 6.90 12.56 -47.90
C THR A 31 5.63 13.42 -48.09
N SER A 32 5.43 14.59 -47.45
CA SER A 32 6.28 15.78 -47.60
C SER A 32 5.92 16.96 -46.66
N SER A 33 6.96 17.58 -46.10
CA SER A 33 7.28 19.03 -45.91
C SER A 33 6.25 20.17 -45.77
N SER A 34 6.75 21.18 -45.03
CA SER A 34 6.49 22.64 -45.04
C SER A 34 5.59 23.14 -43.91
N LYS A 35 5.81 24.29 -43.25
CA LYS A 35 6.65 25.46 -43.51
C LYS A 35 6.88 26.24 -42.21
N ALA A 36 8.06 26.83 -42.08
CA ALA A 36 8.44 27.75 -41.01
C ALA A 36 7.81 29.14 -41.17
N THR A 37 7.59 29.85 -40.06
CA THR A 37 7.75 31.32 -39.99
C THR A 37 8.16 31.76 -38.59
N ALA A 38 9.16 32.63 -38.56
CA ALA A 38 9.83 33.19 -37.40
C ALA A 38 9.36 34.63 -37.10
N LYS A 39 9.42 35.05 -35.82
CA LYS A 39 9.79 36.42 -35.32
C LYS A 39 9.53 36.44 -33.80
N ALA A 40 10.54 36.47 -32.92
CA ALA A 40 11.45 37.56 -32.54
C ALA A 40 10.74 38.83 -32.04
N THR A 41 10.88 39.17 -30.74
CA THR A 41 11.60 40.40 -30.25
C THR A 41 11.58 40.58 -28.71
N LYS A 42 12.78 40.89 -28.16
CA LYS A 42 13.18 41.87 -27.10
C LYS A 42 12.60 41.70 -25.67
N LYS A 43 13.36 41.48 -24.57
CA LYS A 43 14.53 42.14 -23.92
C LYS A 43 14.16 43.31 -22.96
N ALA A 44 14.09 42.98 -21.65
CA ALA A 44 14.50 43.70 -20.41
C ALA A 44 13.99 45.15 -20.14
N PRO A 45 14.17 45.78 -18.93
CA PRO A 45 14.81 45.35 -17.67
C PRO A 45 14.04 45.69 -16.35
N ALA A 46 14.67 45.34 -15.22
CA ALA A 46 14.28 45.53 -13.83
C ALA A 46 14.22 46.99 -13.30
N LYS A 47 13.48 47.23 -12.19
CA LYS A 47 13.95 48.07 -11.05
C LYS A 47 13.10 47.95 -9.77
N LYS A 48 13.83 48.07 -8.66
CA LYS A 48 13.52 48.10 -7.21
C LYS A 48 12.46 49.12 -6.77
N LYS A 49 11.82 48.85 -5.61
CA LYS A 49 11.63 49.73 -4.41
C LYS A 49 10.79 48.94 -3.37
N SER A 50 11.33 48.53 -2.21
CA SER A 50 11.61 49.26 -0.95
C SER A 50 10.40 49.42 -0.01
N SER A 51 10.66 49.15 1.28
CA SER A 51 9.98 49.56 2.55
C SER A 51 9.35 48.39 3.32
N ALA A 52 10.01 47.80 4.31
CA ALA A 52 10.23 48.30 5.68
C ALA A 52 8.93 48.50 6.49
N LYS A 53 8.64 47.59 7.43
CA LYS A 53 7.97 47.95 8.70
C LYS A 53 8.22 46.93 9.83
N LYS A 54 9.13 47.35 10.72
CA LYS A 54 9.18 47.23 12.19
C LYS A 54 8.71 45.94 12.88
N THR A 55 9.73 45.24 13.38
CA THR A 55 9.83 44.56 14.68
C THR A 55 9.68 45.50 15.88
N ALA A 56 8.92 45.07 16.89
CA ALA A 56 9.05 45.29 18.34
C ALA A 56 7.77 44.62 18.95
N LYS A 57 7.72 43.96 20.11
CA LYS A 57 8.52 44.04 21.33
C LYS A 57 8.07 42.89 22.27
N ALA A 58 8.94 42.59 23.22
CA ALA A 58 8.65 42.13 24.58
C ALA A 58 8.35 40.64 24.82
N ALA A 59 9.44 39.94 25.15
CA ALA A 59 9.44 38.96 26.22
C ALA A 59 9.24 39.67 27.58
N SER A 60 8.39 39.11 28.45
CA SER A 60 8.53 39.28 29.89
C SER A 60 8.28 37.95 30.60
N LYS A 61 9.34 37.49 31.25
CA LYS A 61 9.39 36.45 32.30
C LYS A 61 8.63 36.98 33.53
N THR A 62 8.03 36.09 34.34
CA THR A 62 8.27 35.92 35.80
C THR A 62 7.04 35.35 36.55
N THR A 63 7.28 34.23 37.27
CA THR A 63 6.55 33.65 38.44
C THR A 63 5.09 33.20 38.24
N LYS A 64 4.52 32.21 38.92
CA LYS A 64 4.75 31.65 40.26
C LYS A 64 4.09 30.26 40.35
N LYS A 65 4.63 29.41 41.21
CA LYS A 65 4.16 28.09 41.64
C LYS A 65 2.88 28.21 42.48
N THR A 66 1.87 27.38 42.25
CA THR A 66 0.88 26.94 43.25
C THR A 66 0.36 25.55 42.89
N ASP A 67 0.54 24.63 43.84
CA ASP A 67 -0.16 23.36 43.95
C ASP A 67 -1.68 23.57 44.08
N GLY A 68 -2.46 22.59 43.62
CA GLY A 68 -3.91 22.59 43.85
C GLY A 68 -4.66 21.68 42.89
N ALA A 69 -5.00 20.49 43.39
CA ALA A 69 -5.83 19.50 42.74
C ALA A 69 -7.11 20.10 42.15
N SER A 70 -7.35 19.82 40.87
CA SER A 70 -8.70 19.71 40.34
C SER A 70 -8.70 18.57 39.34
N GLU A 71 -9.26 17.46 39.81
CA GLU A 71 -9.64 16.29 39.06
C GLU A 71 -10.59 16.74 37.93
N ALA A 72 -10.01 16.94 36.75
CA ALA A 72 -10.79 17.27 35.57
C ALA A 72 -11.51 15.99 35.11
N PRO A 73 -12.86 15.98 35.02
CA PRO A 73 -13.59 14.83 34.52
C PRO A 73 -13.17 14.53 33.08
N PRO A 74 -13.15 13.25 32.67
CA PRO A 74 -12.68 12.87 31.35
C PRO A 74 -13.56 13.56 30.30
N LYS A 75 -12.92 14.38 29.45
CA LYS A 75 -13.55 14.93 28.26
C LYS A 75 -14.08 13.77 27.43
N THR A 76 -15.39 13.53 27.52
CA THR A 76 -16.11 12.66 26.61
C THR A 76 -16.05 13.32 25.23
N GLY A 77 -15.00 12.97 24.48
CA GLY A 77 -14.78 13.48 23.14
C GLY A 77 -15.92 13.05 22.23
N GLY A 78 -16.85 13.97 21.95
CA GLY A 78 -17.90 13.78 20.95
C GLY A 78 -17.27 13.68 19.56
N GLY A 79 -16.86 12.48 19.19
CA GLY A 79 -16.17 12.18 17.93
C GLY A 79 -15.99 10.67 17.78
N SER A 80 -15.46 10.24 16.63
CA SER A 80 -15.25 8.82 16.33
C SER A 80 -14.40 8.09 17.38
N ALA A 81 -13.49 8.79 18.04
CA ALA A 81 -12.69 8.25 19.15
C ALA A 81 -13.53 8.00 20.41
N GLY A 82 -14.46 8.90 20.77
CA GLY A 82 -15.35 8.68 21.90
C GLY A 82 -16.36 7.57 21.65
N GLU A 83 -16.83 7.42 20.41
CA GLU A 83 -17.71 6.32 20.01
C GLU A 83 -16.96 4.97 20.01
N ALA A 84 -15.73 4.93 19.48
CA ALA A 84 -14.88 3.74 19.57
C ALA A 84 -14.57 3.35 21.02
N ALA A 85 -14.20 4.32 21.86
CA ALA A 85 -13.92 4.08 23.28
C ALA A 85 -15.15 3.56 24.03
N ARG A 86 -16.36 4.06 23.71
CA ARG A 86 -17.61 3.52 24.25
C ARG A 86 -17.83 2.08 23.83
N ILE A 87 -17.73 1.78 22.53
CA ILE A 87 -17.88 0.43 21.98
C ILE A 87 -16.91 -0.55 22.65
N MET A 88 -15.67 -0.12 22.92
CA MET A 88 -14.65 -0.96 23.56
C MET A 88 -14.80 -1.11 25.08
N ALA A 89 -15.58 -0.25 25.72
CA ALA A 89 -15.87 -0.29 27.16
C ALA A 89 -17.16 -1.07 27.50
N GLU A 90 -17.98 -1.38 26.49
CA GLU A 90 -19.19 -2.17 26.67
C GLU A 90 -18.90 -3.67 26.93
N GLU A 91 -19.90 -4.34 27.48
CA GLU A 91 -19.82 -5.76 27.89
C GLU A 91 -19.72 -6.71 26.68
N THR A 92 -20.20 -6.29 25.51
CA THR A 92 -20.11 -7.06 24.25
C THR A 92 -19.51 -6.23 23.09
N PRO A 93 -18.21 -5.90 23.13
CA PRO A 93 -17.60 -5.03 22.12
C PRO A 93 -17.61 -5.66 20.71
N ALA A 94 -17.62 -6.99 20.60
CA ALA A 94 -17.55 -7.70 19.34
C ALA A 94 -18.79 -7.53 18.43
N SER A 95 -20.00 -7.42 19.00
CA SER A 95 -21.24 -7.25 18.23
C SER A 95 -21.31 -5.86 17.61
N LEU A 96 -21.00 -4.82 18.39
CA LEU A 96 -20.96 -3.44 17.93
C LEU A 96 -19.84 -3.21 16.91
N VAL A 97 -18.67 -3.81 17.11
CA VAL A 97 -17.62 -3.79 16.08
C VAL A 97 -18.11 -4.43 14.79
N THR A 98 -18.86 -5.54 14.87
CA THR A 98 -19.44 -6.19 13.69
C THR A 98 -20.38 -5.25 12.94
N GLU A 99 -21.28 -4.56 13.65
CA GLU A 99 -22.20 -3.58 13.08
C GLU A 99 -21.44 -2.44 12.39
N GLN A 100 -20.41 -1.88 13.04
CA GLN A 100 -19.61 -0.80 12.44
C GLN A 100 -18.88 -1.26 11.17
N VAL A 101 -18.37 -2.50 11.15
CA VAL A 101 -17.74 -3.05 9.95
C VAL A 101 -18.76 -3.28 8.83
N GLU A 102 -20.02 -3.59 9.15
CA GLU A 102 -21.10 -3.71 8.16
C GLU A 102 -21.54 -2.35 7.62
N LEU A 103 -21.70 -1.36 8.49
CA LEU A 103 -22.01 0.02 8.12
C LEU A 103 -20.92 0.64 7.23
N MET A 104 -19.68 0.17 7.36
CA MET A 104 -18.57 0.56 6.49
C MET A 104 -18.78 0.14 5.02
N LEU A 105 -19.56 -0.92 4.77
CA LEU A 105 -19.91 -1.42 3.44
C LEU A 105 -21.28 -0.92 2.93
N ASP A 106 -21.95 -0.03 3.67
CA ASP A 106 -23.22 0.56 3.26
C ASP A 106 -23.05 1.39 1.97
N SER A 107 -24.06 1.32 1.11
CA SER A 107 -24.24 2.18 -0.06
C SER A 107 -24.13 3.69 0.25
N ARG A 108 -24.54 4.10 1.47
CA ARG A 108 -24.54 5.49 1.91
C ARG A 108 -23.14 5.93 2.31
N ARG A 109 -22.49 6.69 1.43
CA ARG A 109 -21.12 7.22 1.62
C ARG A 109 -20.87 7.88 2.99
N THR A 110 -21.82 8.65 3.50
CA THR A 110 -21.67 9.37 4.77
C THR A 110 -21.61 8.43 5.97
N VAL A 111 -22.48 7.41 5.98
CA VAL A 111 -22.52 6.35 7.00
C VAL A 111 -21.24 5.54 6.94
N ALA A 112 -20.87 5.05 5.74
CA ALA A 112 -19.64 4.29 5.53
C ALA A 112 -18.38 5.05 5.97
N THR A 113 -18.31 6.36 5.73
CA THR A 113 -17.17 7.19 6.13
C THR A 113 -17.10 7.40 7.65
N LYS A 114 -18.26 7.55 8.33
CA LYS A 114 -18.31 7.67 9.80
C LYS A 114 -17.90 6.36 10.46
N ALA A 115 -18.50 5.25 10.03
CA ALA A 115 -18.16 3.91 10.50
C ALA A 115 -16.67 3.60 10.29
N ALA A 116 -16.12 3.93 9.11
CA ALA A 116 -14.69 3.76 8.84
C ALA A 116 -13.76 4.55 9.77
N ARG A 117 -14.21 5.68 10.33
CA ARG A 117 -13.43 6.43 11.33
C ARG A 117 -13.45 5.71 12.66
N VAL A 118 -14.61 5.27 13.12
CA VAL A 118 -14.77 4.50 14.36
C VAL A 118 -13.94 3.21 14.30
N VAL A 119 -14.06 2.46 13.20
CA VAL A 119 -13.27 1.23 12.97
C VAL A 119 -11.77 1.53 12.93
N HIS A 120 -11.34 2.66 12.38
CA HIS A 120 -9.92 3.03 12.38
C HIS A 120 -9.36 3.24 13.79
N GLU A 121 -10.13 3.85 14.70
CA GLU A 121 -9.71 3.97 16.10
C GLU A 121 -9.62 2.59 16.78
N ILE A 122 -10.57 1.69 16.49
CA ILE A 122 -10.54 0.30 16.99
C ILE A 122 -9.30 -0.46 16.47
N VAL A 123 -8.88 -0.25 15.23
CA VAL A 123 -7.64 -0.83 14.67
C VAL A 123 -6.42 -0.39 15.48
N ASN A 124 -6.39 0.87 15.93
CA ASN A 124 -5.24 1.43 16.64
C ASN A 124 -5.19 0.95 18.10
N GLU A 125 -6.34 0.79 18.77
CA GLU A 125 -6.40 0.40 20.17
C GLU A 125 -6.49 -1.11 20.39
N LYS A 126 -7.38 -1.82 19.68
CA LYS A 126 -7.66 -3.25 19.86
C LYS A 126 -7.91 -3.97 18.51
N PRO A 127 -6.85 -4.18 17.70
CA PRO A 127 -6.96 -4.88 16.42
C PRO A 127 -7.40 -6.35 16.52
N GLU A 128 -7.33 -6.96 17.72
CA GLU A 128 -7.76 -8.34 17.98
C GLU A 128 -9.26 -8.56 17.73
N LEU A 129 -10.09 -7.54 17.96
CA LEU A 129 -11.54 -7.59 17.75
C LEU A 129 -11.92 -7.70 16.27
N LEU A 130 -10.99 -7.39 15.35
CA LEU A 130 -11.23 -7.33 13.91
C LEU A 130 -10.84 -8.62 13.18
N VAL A 131 -10.27 -9.59 13.89
CA VAL A 131 -9.71 -10.84 13.34
C VAL A 131 -10.77 -11.71 12.67
N SER A 132 -12.04 -11.62 13.08
CA SER A 132 -13.19 -12.31 12.47
C SER A 132 -13.67 -11.66 11.17
N HIS A 133 -13.29 -10.41 10.88
CA HIS A 133 -13.87 -9.60 9.81
C HIS A 133 -12.96 -9.39 8.61
N VAL A 134 -11.90 -10.20 8.46
CA VAL A 134 -10.92 -10.09 7.37
C VAL A 134 -11.57 -10.07 5.99
N GLU A 135 -12.60 -10.90 5.76
CA GLU A 135 -13.32 -10.93 4.49
C GLU A 135 -14.02 -9.60 4.17
N LYS A 136 -14.64 -8.97 5.17
CA LYS A 136 -15.30 -7.67 5.02
C LYS A 136 -14.26 -6.58 4.69
N PHE A 137 -13.09 -6.62 5.33
CA PHE A 137 -11.98 -5.71 4.99
C PHE A 137 -11.42 -5.94 3.58
N ALA A 138 -11.31 -7.20 3.13
CA ALA A 138 -10.88 -7.49 1.77
C ALA A 138 -11.84 -6.90 0.73
N ARG A 139 -13.17 -6.97 0.97
CA ARG A 139 -14.17 -6.31 0.12
C ARG A 139 -14.06 -4.78 0.18
N ALA A 140 -13.84 -4.23 1.38
CA ALA A 140 -13.70 -2.80 1.63
C ALA A 140 -12.54 -2.14 0.87
N LEU A 141 -11.50 -2.88 0.48
CA LEU A 141 -10.39 -2.37 -0.34
C LEU A 141 -10.83 -1.87 -1.71
N THR A 142 -11.87 -2.47 -2.28
CA THR A 142 -12.44 -2.09 -3.59
C THR A 142 -13.59 -1.10 -3.48
N ALA A 143 -13.88 -0.61 -2.27
CA ALA A 143 -14.98 0.30 -2.04
C ALA A 143 -14.70 1.69 -2.65
N LYS A 144 -15.76 2.34 -3.14
CA LYS A 144 -15.71 3.70 -3.68
C LYS A 144 -15.21 4.78 -2.69
N PRO A 145 -15.63 4.78 -1.40
CA PRO A 145 -15.16 5.79 -0.46
C PRO A 145 -13.69 5.58 -0.07
N LYS A 146 -12.82 6.54 -0.42
CA LYS A 146 -11.38 6.55 -0.10
C LYS A 146 -11.07 6.24 1.37
N ARG A 147 -11.85 6.79 2.32
CA ARG A 147 -11.63 6.57 3.75
C ARG A 147 -11.81 5.11 4.16
N VAL A 148 -12.78 4.40 3.56
CA VAL A 148 -13.01 2.97 3.81
C VAL A 148 -11.81 2.15 3.35
N VAL A 149 -11.30 2.45 2.15
CA VAL A 149 -10.11 1.80 1.60
C VAL A 149 -8.87 2.04 2.47
N GLN A 150 -8.69 3.26 2.99
CA GLN A 150 -7.62 3.58 3.93
C GLN A 150 -7.75 2.78 5.23
N THR A 151 -8.93 2.78 5.85
CA THR A 151 -9.17 2.00 7.08
C THR A 151 -8.93 0.51 6.85
N ALA A 152 -9.38 -0.06 5.73
CA ALA A 152 -9.10 -1.44 5.38
C ALA A 152 -7.61 -1.71 5.15
N GLY A 153 -6.92 -0.77 4.50
CA GLY A 153 -5.47 -0.82 4.26
C GLY A 153 -4.63 -0.72 5.54
N ASP A 154 -5.12 -0.08 6.59
CA ASP A 154 -4.47 -0.03 7.90
C ASP A 154 -4.85 -1.23 8.80
N ALA A 155 -6.10 -1.71 8.69
CA ALA A 155 -6.61 -2.84 9.45
C ALA A 155 -5.95 -4.17 9.06
N LEU A 156 -5.85 -4.45 7.76
CA LEU A 156 -5.33 -5.74 7.27
C LEU A 156 -3.89 -6.04 7.71
N PRO A 157 -2.93 -5.09 7.66
CA PRO A 157 -1.59 -5.31 8.19
C PRO A 157 -1.58 -5.58 9.69
N ALA A 158 -2.42 -4.89 10.47
CA ALA A 158 -2.52 -5.09 11.92
C ALA A 158 -3.05 -6.49 12.23
N ILE A 159 -4.12 -6.92 11.55
CA ILE A 159 -4.69 -8.26 11.69
C ILE A 159 -3.69 -9.34 11.24
N ALA A 160 -2.92 -9.10 10.18
CA ALA A 160 -1.91 -10.05 9.68
C ALA A 160 -0.77 -10.29 10.68
N LYS A 161 -0.48 -9.34 11.58
CA LYS A 161 0.49 -9.55 12.67
C LYS A 161 -0.05 -10.47 13.77
N ILE A 162 -1.35 -10.39 14.05
CA ILE A 162 -2.00 -11.13 15.14
C ILE A 162 -2.41 -12.54 14.67
N SER A 163 -3.05 -12.63 13.51
CA SER A 163 -3.58 -13.88 12.97
C SER A 163 -3.27 -14.02 11.48
N PRO A 164 -2.00 -14.29 11.11
CA PRO A 164 -1.58 -14.43 9.72
C PRO A 164 -2.32 -15.58 9.01
N ALA A 165 -2.67 -16.65 9.74
CA ALA A 165 -3.39 -17.79 9.19
C ALA A 165 -4.81 -17.43 8.68
N ARG A 166 -5.50 -16.49 9.35
CA ARG A 166 -6.84 -16.06 8.89
C ARG A 166 -6.75 -15.19 7.65
N VAL A 167 -5.79 -14.27 7.60
CA VAL A 167 -5.52 -13.45 6.40
C VAL A 167 -5.07 -14.32 5.23
N ALA A 168 -4.28 -15.36 5.50
CA ALA A 168 -3.81 -16.31 4.50
C ALA A 168 -4.93 -17.06 3.78
N LYS A 169 -6.05 -17.34 4.45
CA LYS A 169 -7.24 -17.99 3.84
C LYS A 169 -7.85 -17.14 2.72
N HIS A 170 -7.75 -15.81 2.82
CA HIS A 170 -8.31 -14.87 1.85
C HIS A 170 -7.28 -14.35 0.85
N LEU A 171 -6.14 -15.01 0.69
CA LEU A 171 -5.07 -14.57 -0.20
C LEU A 171 -5.53 -14.37 -1.64
N ALA A 172 -6.34 -15.29 -2.20
CA ALA A 172 -6.82 -15.15 -3.58
C ALA A 172 -7.57 -13.82 -3.77
N THR A 173 -8.53 -13.52 -2.91
CA THR A 173 -9.29 -12.26 -2.94
C THR A 173 -8.41 -11.03 -2.77
N LEU A 174 -7.41 -11.08 -1.88
CA LEU A 174 -6.48 -9.95 -1.68
C LEU A 174 -5.59 -9.70 -2.90
N LYS A 175 -5.23 -10.76 -3.63
CA LYS A 175 -4.46 -10.65 -4.88
C LYS A 175 -5.30 -10.03 -5.98
N ASP A 176 -6.53 -10.50 -6.14
CA ASP A 176 -7.45 -9.97 -7.15
C ASP A 176 -7.84 -8.52 -6.87
N ALA A 177 -7.94 -8.16 -5.58
CA ALA A 177 -8.19 -6.79 -5.15
C ALA A 177 -6.99 -5.87 -5.37
N PHE A 178 -5.76 -6.37 -5.57
CA PHE A 178 -4.57 -5.52 -5.66
C PHE A 178 -4.67 -4.49 -6.78
N GLU A 179 -5.01 -4.91 -8.00
CA GLU A 179 -5.08 -4.00 -9.16
C GLU A 179 -6.15 -2.91 -9.06
N PRO A 180 -7.43 -3.22 -8.79
CA PRO A 180 -8.49 -2.20 -8.76
C PRO A 180 -8.42 -1.27 -7.54
N THR A 181 -7.58 -1.57 -6.55
CA THR A 181 -7.50 -0.79 -5.31
C THR A 181 -6.77 0.54 -5.50
N LEU A 182 -7.20 1.56 -4.74
CA LEU A 182 -6.55 2.88 -4.67
C LEU A 182 -5.11 2.77 -4.13
N ALA A 183 -4.27 3.76 -4.42
CA ALA A 183 -2.86 3.77 -3.97
C ALA A 183 -2.67 3.54 -2.46
N ASP A 184 -3.57 4.10 -1.63
CA ASP A 184 -3.53 3.93 -0.17
C ASP A 184 -3.85 2.48 0.25
N GLY A 185 -4.80 1.83 -0.44
CA GLY A 185 -5.11 0.42 -0.19
C GLY A 185 -4.05 -0.52 -0.75
N LYS A 186 -3.41 -0.18 -1.88
CA LYS A 186 -2.23 -0.91 -2.41
C LYS A 186 -1.09 -0.89 -1.38
N ASP A 187 -0.87 0.24 -0.72
CA ASP A 187 0.13 0.34 0.36
C ASP A 187 -0.19 -0.57 1.55
N GLY A 188 -1.45 -0.56 1.99
CA GLY A 188 -1.93 -1.48 3.02
C GLY A 188 -1.77 -2.95 2.63
N LEU A 189 -2.08 -3.31 1.38
CA LEU A 189 -1.88 -4.66 0.85
C LEU A 189 -0.40 -5.07 0.86
N VAL A 190 0.51 -4.21 0.40
CA VAL A 190 1.95 -4.51 0.41
C VAL A 190 2.45 -4.75 1.84
N ARG A 191 2.02 -3.93 2.81
CA ARG A 191 2.33 -4.14 4.24
C ARG A 191 1.74 -5.45 4.77
N THR A 192 0.52 -5.79 4.36
CA THR A 192 -0.15 -7.05 4.72
C THR A 192 0.64 -8.25 4.19
N PHE A 193 1.00 -8.23 2.91
CA PHE A 193 1.79 -9.28 2.28
C PHE A 193 3.19 -9.41 2.88
N ALA A 194 3.84 -8.30 3.22
CA ALA A 194 5.11 -8.33 3.93
C ALA A 194 4.98 -8.98 5.32
N ASN A 195 3.96 -8.61 6.10
CA ASN A 195 3.72 -9.25 7.41
C ASN A 195 3.44 -10.75 7.29
N LEU A 196 2.72 -11.19 6.25
CA LEU A 196 2.53 -12.61 5.96
C LEU A 196 3.85 -13.31 5.61
N CYS A 197 4.71 -12.69 4.80
CA CYS A 197 6.02 -13.23 4.45
C CYS A 197 6.96 -13.35 5.66
N THR A 198 6.87 -12.39 6.60
CA THR A 198 7.58 -12.43 7.88
C THR A 198 7.04 -13.53 8.79
N ALA A 199 5.72 -13.73 8.82
CA ALA A 199 5.08 -14.77 9.63
C ALA A 199 5.37 -16.19 9.12
N SER A 200 5.46 -16.40 7.80
CA SER A 200 5.85 -17.71 7.25
C SER A 200 6.48 -17.61 5.86
N VAL A 201 7.59 -18.33 5.70
CA VAL A 201 8.29 -18.49 4.42
C VAL A 201 7.43 -19.20 3.37
N ALA A 202 6.44 -20.00 3.78
CA ALA A 202 5.53 -20.70 2.87
C ALA A 202 4.73 -19.74 1.97
N TYR A 203 4.43 -18.53 2.46
CA TYR A 203 3.69 -17.53 1.70
C TYR A 203 4.56 -16.78 0.69
N GLN A 204 5.89 -16.75 0.88
CA GLN A 204 6.82 -15.99 0.06
C GLN A 204 6.71 -16.39 -1.42
N LYS A 205 6.75 -17.68 -1.74
CA LYS A 205 6.63 -18.15 -3.14
C LYS A 205 5.32 -17.74 -3.82
N ARG A 206 4.24 -17.60 -3.04
CA ARG A 206 2.92 -17.23 -3.57
C ARG A 206 2.74 -15.73 -3.70
N LEU A 207 3.43 -14.94 -2.88
CA LEU A 207 3.29 -13.48 -2.81
C LEU A 207 4.37 -12.75 -3.61
N GLU A 208 5.50 -13.40 -3.85
CA GLU A 208 6.64 -12.83 -4.57
C GLU A 208 6.25 -12.21 -5.92
N PRO A 209 5.48 -12.86 -6.83
CA PRO A 209 5.15 -12.24 -8.12
C PRO A 209 4.40 -10.91 -7.98
N ILE A 210 3.54 -10.80 -6.96
CA ILE A 210 2.72 -9.61 -6.73
C ILE A 210 3.52 -8.52 -6.04
N LEU A 211 4.39 -8.89 -5.08
CA LEU A 211 5.31 -7.95 -4.45
C LEU A 211 6.30 -7.37 -5.45
N THR A 212 6.82 -8.21 -6.35
CA THR A 212 7.68 -7.75 -7.46
C THR A 212 6.92 -6.83 -8.41
N HIS A 213 5.70 -7.21 -8.82
CA HIS A 213 4.86 -6.35 -9.65
C HIS A 213 4.56 -5.00 -8.99
N ALA A 214 4.32 -5.00 -7.68
CA ALA A 214 4.14 -3.79 -6.89
C ALA A 214 5.39 -2.89 -6.93
N LEU A 215 6.59 -3.46 -6.70
CA LEU A 215 7.85 -2.72 -6.76
C LEU A 215 8.14 -2.16 -8.16
N GLU A 216 7.81 -2.89 -9.22
CA GLU A 216 7.95 -2.42 -10.60
C GLU A 216 7.06 -1.20 -10.92
N GLY A 217 5.81 -1.23 -10.45
CA GLY A 217 4.83 -0.17 -10.66
C GLY A 217 4.96 1.04 -9.73
N ALA A 218 5.74 0.93 -8.65
CA ALA A 218 5.81 1.95 -7.61
C ALA A 218 6.49 3.25 -8.08
N ASN A 219 5.92 4.41 -7.73
CA ASN A 219 6.59 5.70 -7.90
C ASN A 219 7.84 5.79 -6.99
N GLY A 220 8.74 6.76 -7.20
CA GLY A 220 9.99 6.83 -6.43
C GLY A 220 9.83 6.82 -4.90
N LYS A 221 8.89 7.61 -4.37
CA LYS A 221 8.66 7.71 -2.91
C LYS A 221 8.05 6.43 -2.35
N THR A 222 7.08 5.86 -3.06
CA THR A 222 6.45 4.59 -2.73
C THR A 222 7.44 3.44 -2.84
N LEU A 223 8.35 3.46 -3.82
CA LEU A 223 9.39 2.44 -3.97
C LEU A 223 10.35 2.45 -2.79
N LEU A 224 10.80 3.63 -2.35
CA LEU A 224 11.63 3.74 -1.14
C LEU A 224 10.93 3.09 0.05
N ARG A 225 9.70 3.51 0.37
CA ARG A 225 8.93 2.96 1.49
C ARG A 225 8.66 1.46 1.34
N TRP A 226 8.30 0.99 0.15
CA TRP A 226 8.02 -0.43 -0.09
C TRP A 226 9.28 -1.29 -0.03
N SER A 227 10.43 -0.77 -0.48
CA SER A 227 11.70 -1.49 -0.38
C SER A 227 12.10 -1.73 1.08
N GLU A 228 11.89 -0.75 1.97
CA GLU A 228 12.16 -0.87 3.40
C GLU A 228 11.27 -1.90 4.11
N ILE A 229 10.07 -2.14 3.58
CA ILE A 229 9.09 -3.06 4.17
C ILE A 229 9.23 -4.48 3.58
N VAL A 230 9.35 -4.58 2.25
CA VAL A 230 9.31 -5.85 1.53
C VAL A 230 10.64 -6.58 1.58
N LEU A 231 11.77 -5.88 1.43
CA LEU A 231 13.07 -6.54 1.34
C LEU A 231 13.46 -7.28 2.63
N PRO A 232 13.24 -6.73 3.84
CA PRO A 232 13.51 -7.47 5.08
C PRO A 232 12.53 -8.63 5.32
N ALA A 233 11.33 -8.58 4.73
CA ALA A 233 10.30 -9.60 4.89
C ALA A 233 10.54 -10.85 4.02
N LEU A 234 11.29 -10.70 2.91
CA LEU A 234 11.65 -11.79 2.00
C LEU A 234 12.99 -12.41 2.41
N LYS A 235 13.12 -13.73 2.23
CA LYS A 235 14.37 -14.46 2.55
C LYS A 235 14.84 -15.28 1.35
N GLY A 236 16.15 -15.40 1.18
CA GLY A 236 16.77 -16.23 0.15
C GLY A 236 16.54 -15.74 -1.28
N GLU A 237 16.13 -16.64 -2.17
CA GLU A 237 15.97 -16.38 -3.59
C GLU A 237 14.88 -15.32 -3.91
N PRO A 238 13.67 -15.32 -3.29
CA PRO A 238 12.70 -14.22 -3.44
C PRO A 238 13.26 -12.84 -3.09
N HIS A 239 14.15 -12.76 -2.09
CA HIS A 239 14.79 -11.49 -1.70
C HIS A 239 15.72 -10.99 -2.82
N ALA A 240 16.55 -11.87 -3.37
CA ALA A 240 17.47 -11.51 -4.45
C ALA A 240 16.72 -10.98 -5.69
N ARG A 241 15.59 -11.62 -6.06
CA ARG A 241 14.76 -11.15 -7.19
C ARG A 241 14.11 -9.80 -6.93
N ALA A 242 13.49 -9.61 -5.76
CA ALA A 242 12.89 -8.33 -5.39
C ALA A 242 13.95 -7.21 -5.35
N ARG A 243 15.15 -7.50 -4.84
CA ARG A 243 16.27 -6.56 -4.82
C ARG A 243 16.71 -6.17 -6.24
N ALA A 244 16.86 -7.13 -7.15
CA ALA A 244 17.24 -6.86 -8.53
C ALA A 244 16.24 -5.92 -9.24
N VAL A 245 14.95 -6.08 -8.97
CA VAL A 245 13.89 -5.20 -9.49
C VAL A 245 14.02 -3.77 -8.94
N VAL A 246 14.29 -3.61 -7.65
CA VAL A 246 14.52 -2.29 -7.05
C VAL A 246 15.77 -1.63 -7.66
N GLU A 247 16.84 -2.41 -7.86
CA GLU A 247 18.09 -1.95 -8.46
C GLU A 247 17.91 -1.47 -9.91
N ASP A 248 17.19 -2.22 -10.76
CA ASP A 248 16.88 -1.79 -12.14
C ASP A 248 16.07 -0.48 -12.18
N ARG A 249 15.20 -0.28 -11.18
CA ARG A 249 14.37 0.92 -11.07
C ARG A 249 15.13 2.17 -10.62
N LEU A 250 16.28 2.04 -9.95
CA LEU A 250 17.04 3.19 -9.45
C LEU A 250 17.46 4.15 -10.56
N ASP A 251 17.67 3.65 -11.77
CA ASP A 251 18.04 4.45 -12.93
C ASP A 251 16.91 5.32 -13.49
N ARG A 252 15.66 5.07 -13.10
CA ARG A 252 14.46 5.74 -13.63
C ARG A 252 13.84 6.75 -12.65
N ILE A 253 14.45 6.94 -11.49
CA ILE A 253 13.89 7.70 -10.36
C ILE A 253 14.79 8.90 -10.04
N PRO A 254 14.26 10.00 -9.45
CA PRO A 254 15.08 11.12 -9.01
C PRO A 254 16.24 10.67 -8.12
N ARG A 255 17.44 11.18 -8.41
CA ARG A 255 18.70 10.76 -7.78
C ARG A 255 18.70 10.88 -6.25
N SER A 256 18.02 11.88 -5.69
CA SER A 256 17.89 12.04 -4.23
C SER A 256 17.25 10.83 -3.56
N ILE A 257 16.17 10.31 -4.15
CA ILE A 257 15.45 9.14 -3.66
C ILE A 257 16.27 7.87 -3.95
N ALA A 258 16.83 7.77 -5.16
CA ALA A 258 17.65 6.62 -5.51
C ALA A 258 18.85 6.47 -4.56
N GLN A 259 19.49 7.58 -4.16
CA GLN A 259 20.60 7.60 -3.20
C GLN A 259 20.19 7.10 -1.82
N GLN A 260 18.98 7.42 -1.36
CA GLN A 260 18.43 6.89 -0.11
C GLN A 260 18.25 5.38 -0.20
N ILE A 261 17.65 4.89 -1.29
CA ILE A 261 17.46 3.45 -1.49
C ILE A 261 18.81 2.73 -1.55
N ALA A 262 19.79 3.25 -2.30
CA ALA A 262 21.12 2.64 -2.39
C ALA A 262 21.87 2.61 -1.05
N THR A 263 21.74 3.69 -0.26
CA THR A 263 22.25 3.74 1.12
C THR A 263 21.61 2.65 1.97
N ASN A 264 20.29 2.51 1.92
CA ASN A 264 19.55 1.47 2.66
C ASN A 264 19.95 0.04 2.21
N LEU A 265 20.28 -0.14 0.93
CA LEU A 265 20.71 -1.42 0.36
C LEU A 265 22.21 -1.71 0.52
N GLY A 266 22.97 -0.77 1.08
CA GLY A 266 24.39 -0.93 1.34
C GLY A 266 25.29 -0.86 0.10
N PHE A 267 24.87 -0.21 -0.99
CA PHE A 267 25.73 -0.01 -2.17
C PHE A 267 25.84 1.44 -2.61
N LYS A 268 26.98 1.76 -3.25
CA LYS A 268 27.21 3.08 -3.83
C LYS A 268 26.50 3.17 -5.17
N LEU A 269 25.61 4.15 -5.31
CA LEU A 269 24.97 4.47 -6.57
C LEU A 269 26.05 4.89 -7.57
N ARG A 270 26.16 4.15 -8.68
CA ARG A 270 27.09 4.52 -9.75
C ARG A 270 26.67 5.87 -10.31
N VAL A 271 27.61 6.82 -10.28
CA VAL A 271 27.40 8.17 -10.82
C VAL A 271 27.20 8.04 -12.33
N ARG A 272 25.98 8.29 -12.81
CA ARG A 272 25.77 8.54 -14.24
C ARG A 272 26.06 10.02 -14.51
N TYR A 273 27.04 10.27 -15.37
CA TYR A 273 27.08 11.50 -16.16
C TYR A 273 25.97 11.38 -17.20
N ARG A 274 24.92 12.19 -17.07
CA ARG A 274 23.95 12.46 -18.13
C ARG A 274 23.77 13.97 -18.21
#